data_AF-A0A9E1UVV9-F1
#
_entry.id   AF-A0A9E1UVV9-F1
#
_cell.length_a   1.000
_cell.length_b   1.000
_cell.length_c   1.000
_cell.angle_alpha   90.00
_cell.angle_beta   90.00
_cell.angle_gamma   90.00
#
_symmetry.space_group_name_H-M   'P 1'
#
loop_
_entity.id
_entity.type
_entity.pdbx_description
1 polymer ?
#
loop_
_entity_poly.entity_id
_entity_poly.type
_entity_poly.pdbx_seq_one_letter_code
_entity_poly.pdbx_strand_id
1 'polypeptide(L)'
;MRCPILMLAVLMPCGIMAARPPEVKAMAQRIVTKVGIADDAEFFAAWKLDSPGMEGVKEAVDGGDFAKARVALKEYFLNRRQPEWRINHWGMPKTPKGKAAQHSKYKAGEDILAHRFSGGGHKVDFGERIDWNYFPLKLANGNPDTEYPLIHYINRFGHLSKTLGPLYWFSHDERYAKEFVYEVTDHVESNPAPEAYIRHTAVWSRLTACGPLTGTWLDGYNYFLPSEHFTPAAHAIMLKGFIQKARYAVVAPDAANRYMIQLTGIYNVGAYFPELKQAEDFREFAVRGLTACV
;
A
#
# COMPACT_ATOMS: atom_id res chain seq x y z
N MET A 1 -52.25 -8.48 -0.82
CA MET A 1 -51.49 -9.74 -0.63
C MET A 1 -50.20 -9.65 -1.42
N ARG A 2 -49.06 -9.62 -0.73
CA ARG A 2 -47.72 -9.44 -1.31
C ARG A 2 -47.19 -10.79 -1.78
N CYS A 3 -46.77 -10.86 -3.04
CA CYS A 3 -46.03 -11.98 -3.63
C CYS A 3 -44.54 -11.84 -3.23
N PRO A 4 -43.90 -12.83 -2.59
CA PRO A 4 -42.49 -12.72 -2.26
C PRO A 4 -41.65 -13.11 -3.49
N ILE A 5 -40.79 -12.19 -3.91
CA ILE A 5 -39.72 -12.45 -4.87
C ILE A 5 -38.66 -13.29 -4.15
N LEU A 6 -38.56 -14.56 -4.53
CA LEU A 6 -37.49 -15.45 -4.10
C LEU A 6 -36.21 -15.03 -4.83
N MET A 7 -35.35 -14.26 -4.15
CA MET A 7 -33.98 -14.00 -4.62
C MET A 7 -33.21 -15.32 -4.54
N LEU A 8 -33.00 -15.96 -5.70
CA LEU A 8 -32.08 -17.08 -5.83
C LEU A 8 -30.66 -16.53 -5.63
N ALA A 9 -30.13 -16.64 -4.41
CA ALA A 9 -28.71 -16.47 -4.17
C ALA A 9 -27.98 -17.63 -4.85
N VAL A 10 -27.38 -17.38 -6.01
CA VAL A 10 -26.41 -18.29 -6.61
C VAL A 10 -25.16 -18.26 -5.74
N LEU A 11 -25.18 -19.07 -4.69
CA LEU A 11 -23.97 -19.52 -4.01
C LEU A 11 -23.28 -20.50 -4.95
N MET A 12 -22.39 -19.99 -5.80
CA MET A 12 -21.41 -20.86 -6.47
C MET A 12 -20.58 -21.51 -5.37
N PRO A 13 -20.49 -22.85 -5.32
CA PRO A 13 -19.61 -23.52 -4.38
C PRO A 13 -18.17 -23.26 -4.81
N CYS A 14 -17.52 -22.28 -4.18
CA CYS A 14 -16.08 -22.05 -4.28
C CYS A 14 -15.34 -23.16 -3.50
N GLY A 15 -15.50 -24.40 -3.98
CA GLY A 15 -15.17 -25.63 -3.25
C GLY A 15 -13.89 -26.32 -3.71
N ILE A 16 -13.12 -25.73 -4.62
CA ILE A 16 -11.81 -26.26 -4.99
C ILE A 16 -10.81 -25.11 -4.91
N MET A 17 -10.00 -25.11 -3.85
CA MET A 17 -8.73 -24.38 -3.87
C MET A 17 -7.89 -25.00 -4.99
N ALA A 18 -7.97 -24.45 -6.20
CA ALA A 18 -7.00 -24.78 -7.22
C ALA A 18 -5.64 -24.37 -6.66
N ALA A 19 -4.80 -25.35 -6.32
CA ALA A 19 -3.42 -25.10 -5.97
C ALA A 19 -2.81 -24.27 -7.10
N ARG A 20 -2.09 -23.20 -6.74
CA ARG A 20 -1.42 -22.32 -7.71
C ARG A 20 -0.67 -23.19 -8.74
N PRO A 21 -0.87 -22.99 -10.05
CA PRO A 21 -0.25 -23.83 -11.07
C PRO A 21 1.28 -23.89 -10.91
N PRO A 22 1.93 -25.04 -11.19
CA PRO A 22 3.38 -25.21 -11.01
C PRO A 22 4.21 -24.13 -11.70
N GLU A 23 3.80 -23.68 -12.87
CA GLU A 23 4.45 -22.62 -13.63
C GLU A 23 4.39 -21.25 -12.93
N VAL A 24 3.26 -20.92 -12.29
CA VAL A 24 3.11 -19.68 -11.50
C VAL A 24 3.95 -19.79 -10.22
N LYS A 25 4.05 -20.99 -9.62
CA LYS A 25 4.94 -21.22 -8.48
C LYS A 25 6.42 -21.07 -8.85
N ALA A 26 6.85 -21.62 -9.97
CA ALA A 26 8.23 -21.50 -10.47
C ALA A 26 8.55 -20.04 -10.82
N MET A 27 7.60 -19.33 -11.44
CA MET A 27 7.75 -17.90 -11.72
C MET A 27 7.93 -17.10 -10.43
N ALA A 28 7.11 -17.34 -9.39
CA ALA A 28 7.25 -16.65 -8.10
C ALA A 28 8.67 -16.74 -7.52
N GLN A 29 9.27 -17.94 -7.56
CA GLN A 29 10.64 -18.18 -7.07
C GLN A 29 11.71 -17.49 -7.90
N ARG A 30 11.48 -17.34 -9.22
CA ARG A 30 12.38 -16.61 -10.12
C ARG A 30 12.28 -15.10 -9.91
N ILE A 31 11.07 -14.56 -9.79
CA ILE A 31 10.84 -13.12 -9.75
C ILE A 31 11.14 -12.50 -8.39
N VAL A 32 11.05 -13.28 -7.31
CA VAL A 32 11.33 -12.82 -5.94
C VAL A 32 12.26 -13.81 -5.24
N THR A 33 13.53 -13.44 -5.17
CA THR A 33 14.56 -14.17 -4.42
C THR A 33 14.73 -13.66 -2.99
N LYS A 34 14.33 -12.40 -2.74
CA LYS A 34 14.36 -11.72 -1.44
C LYS A 34 13.20 -10.72 -1.37
N VAL A 35 12.48 -10.70 -0.25
CA VAL A 35 11.40 -9.74 0.02
C VAL A 35 11.98 -8.45 0.58
N GLY A 36 12.82 -8.55 1.62
CA GLY A 36 13.40 -7.42 2.32
C GLY A 36 14.29 -6.55 1.45
N ILE A 37 14.45 -5.30 1.89
CA ILE A 37 15.37 -4.30 1.35
C ILE A 37 16.09 -3.75 2.58
N ALA A 38 17.38 -4.06 2.71
CA ALA A 38 18.14 -3.81 3.94
C ALA A 38 18.66 -2.38 4.04
N ASP A 39 19.08 -1.80 2.91
CA ASP A 39 19.78 -0.52 2.86
C ASP A 39 19.47 0.26 1.57
N ASP A 40 20.05 1.46 1.46
CA ASP A 40 19.88 2.33 0.29
C ASP A 40 20.46 1.70 -0.99
N ALA A 41 21.55 0.92 -0.90
CA ALA A 41 22.14 0.28 -2.08
C ALA A 41 21.19 -0.77 -2.67
N GLU A 42 20.61 -1.64 -1.83
CA GLU A 42 19.58 -2.58 -2.25
C GLU A 42 18.30 -1.88 -2.75
N PHE A 43 17.93 -0.76 -2.12
CA PHE A 43 16.79 0.04 -2.56
C PHE A 43 17.01 0.57 -3.98
N PHE A 44 18.11 1.28 -4.23
CA PHE A 44 18.44 1.84 -5.55
C PHE A 44 18.73 0.76 -6.59
N ALA A 45 19.24 -0.40 -6.20
CA ALA A 45 19.43 -1.54 -7.09
C ALA A 45 18.12 -2.10 -7.67
N ALA A 46 16.97 -1.85 -7.04
CA ALA A 46 15.65 -2.27 -7.54
C ALA A 46 15.14 -1.45 -8.74
N TRP A 47 15.77 -0.31 -9.05
CA TRP A 47 15.33 0.63 -10.07
C TRP A 47 16.20 0.56 -11.34
N LYS A 48 15.59 0.85 -12.49
CA LYS A 48 16.23 1.03 -13.80
C LYS A 48 16.72 2.47 -13.90
N LEU A 49 17.86 2.77 -13.29
CA LEU A 49 18.39 4.14 -13.20
C LEU A 49 18.76 4.77 -14.55
N ASP A 50 18.88 3.98 -15.63
CA ASP A 50 19.07 4.46 -17.00
C ASP A 50 17.76 4.91 -17.68
N SER A 51 16.64 4.89 -16.95
CA SER A 51 15.34 5.34 -17.47
C SER A 51 15.34 6.86 -17.68
N PRO A 52 14.72 7.40 -18.74
CA PRO A 52 14.69 8.84 -19.00
C PRO A 52 14.18 9.65 -17.80
N GLY A 53 14.93 10.69 -17.41
CA GLY A 53 14.64 11.54 -16.25
C GLY A 53 15.26 11.07 -14.93
N MET A 54 15.87 9.88 -14.88
CA MET A 54 16.57 9.36 -13.69
C MET A 54 18.08 9.66 -13.70
N GLU A 55 18.57 10.49 -14.61
CA GLU A 55 20.01 10.74 -14.78
C GLU A 55 20.65 11.28 -13.49
N GLY A 56 19.98 12.21 -12.81
CA GLY A 56 20.45 12.75 -11.52
C GLY A 56 20.40 11.72 -10.38
N VAL A 57 19.47 10.77 -10.43
CA VAL A 57 19.42 9.65 -9.48
C VAL A 57 20.61 8.72 -9.73
N LYS A 58 20.85 8.36 -10.99
CA LYS A 58 21.96 7.52 -11.40
C LYS A 58 23.30 8.11 -10.99
N GLU A 59 23.55 9.37 -11.31
CA GLU A 59 24.79 10.07 -10.95
C GLU A 59 25.03 10.04 -9.43
N ALA A 60 24.01 10.33 -8.63
CA ALA A 60 24.11 10.32 -7.17
C ALA A 60 24.38 8.91 -6.61
N VAL A 61 23.73 7.87 -7.16
CA VAL A 61 23.94 6.48 -6.77
C VAL A 61 25.35 6.01 -7.15
N ASP A 62 25.81 6.30 -8.37
CA ASP A 62 27.16 5.94 -8.84
C ASP A 62 28.26 6.63 -8.00
N GLY A 63 27.98 7.84 -7.49
CA GLY A 63 28.84 8.56 -6.55
C GLY A 63 28.72 8.14 -5.07
N GLY A 64 27.81 7.21 -4.74
CA GLY A 64 27.58 6.75 -3.36
C GLY A 64 26.82 7.73 -2.45
N ASP A 65 26.27 8.83 -2.99
CA ASP A 65 25.51 9.81 -2.23
C ASP A 65 24.01 9.48 -2.26
N PHE A 66 23.60 8.57 -1.38
CA PHE A 66 22.21 8.14 -1.29
C PHE A 66 21.27 9.24 -0.77
N ALA A 67 21.78 10.25 -0.05
CA ALA A 67 20.97 11.38 0.36
C ALA A 67 20.58 12.23 -0.86
N LYS A 68 21.56 12.58 -1.71
CA LYS A 68 21.32 13.25 -2.99
C LYS A 68 20.45 12.40 -3.93
N ALA A 69 20.66 11.08 -3.96
CA ALA A 69 19.86 10.17 -4.79
C ALA A 69 18.37 10.19 -4.40
N ARG A 70 18.04 10.22 -3.10
CA ARG A 70 16.64 10.33 -2.63
C ARG A 70 16.01 11.65 -3.02
N VAL A 71 16.75 12.76 -2.95
CA VAL A 71 16.27 14.08 -3.39
C VAL A 71 15.94 14.04 -4.88
N ALA A 72 16.88 13.59 -5.71
CA ALA A 72 16.69 13.45 -7.15
C ALA A 72 15.52 12.51 -7.49
N LEU A 73 15.33 11.42 -6.74
CA LEU A 73 14.22 10.49 -6.94
C LEU A 73 12.87 11.14 -6.63
N LYS A 74 12.76 11.91 -5.54
CA LYS A 74 11.53 12.66 -5.24
C LYS A 74 11.24 13.68 -6.34
N GLU A 75 12.25 14.41 -6.78
CA GLU A 75 12.11 15.38 -7.87
C GLU A 75 11.66 14.73 -9.18
N TYR A 76 12.23 13.58 -9.54
CA TYR A 76 11.77 12.77 -10.67
C TYR A 76 10.27 12.49 -10.58
N PHE A 77 9.79 11.94 -9.46
CA PHE A 77 8.38 11.60 -9.31
C PHE A 77 7.45 12.83 -9.26
N LEU A 78 7.91 13.97 -8.73
CA LEU A 78 7.18 15.24 -8.80
C LEU A 78 7.01 15.72 -10.25
N ASN A 79 8.01 15.50 -11.11
CA ASN A 79 7.97 15.88 -12.52
C ASN A 79 7.34 14.82 -13.44
N ARG A 80 7.24 13.58 -12.97
CA ARG A 80 6.65 12.46 -13.71
C ARG A 80 5.17 12.71 -14.03
N ARG A 81 4.76 12.37 -15.25
CA ARG A 81 3.36 12.51 -15.75
C ARG A 81 2.75 11.22 -16.28
N GLN A 82 3.55 10.18 -16.43
CA GLN A 82 3.11 8.86 -16.88
C GLN A 82 3.78 7.78 -16.04
N PRO A 83 3.13 6.63 -15.81
CA PRO A 83 1.72 6.35 -16.12
C PRO A 83 0.78 7.17 -15.24
N GLU A 84 -0.40 7.49 -15.77
CA GLU A 84 -1.48 8.09 -14.98
C GLU A 84 -2.10 7.07 -14.02
N TRP A 85 -2.58 7.58 -12.89
CA TRP A 85 -3.47 6.89 -11.97
C TRP A 85 -4.81 7.61 -11.88
N ARG A 86 -5.74 7.10 -11.08
CA ARG A 86 -7.04 7.77 -10.85
C ARG A 86 -6.91 9.12 -10.15
N ILE A 87 -5.87 9.28 -9.32
CA ILE A 87 -5.50 10.51 -8.63
C ILE A 87 -4.04 10.73 -8.97
N ASN A 88 -3.74 11.90 -9.54
CA ASN A 88 -2.38 12.28 -9.92
C ASN A 88 -2.01 13.55 -9.16
N HIS A 89 -0.80 13.62 -8.61
CA HIS A 89 -0.37 14.73 -7.76
C HIS A 89 -0.42 16.10 -8.44
N TRP A 90 -0.20 16.16 -9.76
CA TRP A 90 -0.33 17.40 -10.54
C TRP A 90 -1.78 17.90 -10.69
N GLY A 91 -2.76 17.12 -10.23
CA GLY A 91 -4.17 17.50 -10.15
C GLY A 91 -4.54 18.25 -8.86
N MET A 92 -3.60 18.42 -7.92
CA MET A 92 -3.85 19.20 -6.70
C MET A 92 -4.27 20.64 -7.05
N PRO A 93 -5.38 21.15 -6.49
CA PRO A 93 -5.78 22.55 -6.69
C PRO A 93 -4.66 23.51 -6.31
N LYS A 94 -4.44 24.56 -7.10
CA LYS A 94 -3.41 25.58 -6.79
C LYS A 94 -3.74 26.39 -5.53
N THR A 95 -5.02 26.54 -5.23
CA THR A 95 -5.51 27.28 -4.06
C THR A 95 -6.48 26.40 -3.27
N PRO A 96 -6.47 26.50 -1.93
CA PRO A 96 -7.42 25.77 -1.11
C PRO A 96 -8.84 26.25 -1.41
N LYS A 97 -9.78 25.31 -1.39
CA LYS A 97 -11.21 25.58 -1.59
C LYS A 97 -11.88 26.13 -0.32
N GLY A 98 -11.28 25.92 0.84
CA GLY A 98 -11.79 26.38 2.12
C GLY A 98 -10.96 25.88 3.29
N LYS A 99 -11.44 26.11 4.52
CA LYS A 99 -10.79 25.57 5.73
C LYS A 99 -11.18 24.11 5.91
N ALA A 100 -10.31 23.29 6.49
CA ALA A 100 -10.59 21.88 6.75
C ALA A 100 -11.93 21.65 7.46
N ALA A 101 -12.27 22.51 8.44
CA ALA A 101 -13.52 22.50 9.20
C ALA A 101 -14.81 22.59 8.35
N GLN A 102 -14.70 23.07 7.10
CA GLN A 102 -15.83 23.18 6.17
C GLN A 102 -16.05 21.91 5.34
N HIS A 103 -15.11 20.96 5.37
CA HIS A 103 -15.22 19.72 4.64
C HIS A 103 -16.04 18.68 5.43
N SER A 104 -16.91 17.92 4.76
CA SER A 104 -17.76 16.88 5.38
C SER A 104 -17.01 15.76 6.11
N LYS A 105 -15.70 15.66 5.87
CA LYS A 105 -14.81 14.65 6.46
C LYS A 105 -14.02 15.17 7.66
N TYR A 106 -14.17 16.45 8.01
CA TYR A 106 -13.34 17.11 9.02
C TYR A 106 -13.26 16.32 10.32
N LYS A 107 -14.41 15.93 10.89
CA LYS A 107 -14.46 15.16 12.14
C LYS A 107 -13.67 13.85 12.06
N ALA A 108 -13.81 13.11 10.96
CA ALA A 108 -13.05 11.88 10.75
C ALA A 108 -11.56 12.15 10.59
N GLY A 109 -11.17 13.27 9.97
CA GLY A 109 -9.79 13.73 9.90
C GLY A 109 -9.21 14.03 11.27
N GLU A 110 -9.91 14.79 12.11
CA GLU A 110 -9.45 15.10 13.48
C GLU A 110 -9.42 13.86 14.38
N ASP A 111 -10.27 12.85 14.14
CA ASP A 111 -10.16 11.56 14.82
C ASP A 111 -8.89 10.81 14.40
N ILE A 112 -8.55 10.78 13.12
CA ILE A 112 -7.31 10.16 12.61
C ILE A 112 -6.06 10.88 13.13
N LEU A 113 -6.03 12.22 13.11
CA LEU A 113 -4.93 13.02 13.67
C LEU A 113 -4.70 12.75 15.17
N ALA A 114 -5.70 12.20 15.86
CA ALA A 114 -5.63 11.81 17.26
C ALA A 114 -5.46 10.28 17.44
N HIS A 115 -5.15 9.54 16.37
CA HIS A 115 -5.07 8.07 16.31
C HIS A 115 -6.30 7.34 16.86
N ARG A 116 -7.48 7.93 16.66
CA ARG A 116 -8.78 7.33 17.02
C ARG A 116 -9.41 6.73 15.78
N PHE A 117 -9.45 5.40 15.73
CA PHE A 117 -9.97 4.66 14.60
C PHE A 117 -11.29 3.99 14.91
N SER A 118 -12.16 3.92 13.90
CA SER A 118 -13.45 3.22 13.96
C SER A 118 -13.61 2.33 12.73
N GLY A 119 -13.89 1.02 12.94
CA GLY A 119 -13.99 0.06 11.84
C GLY A 119 -14.69 -1.23 12.28
N GLY A 120 -15.65 -1.70 11.46
CA GLY A 120 -16.39 -2.95 11.68
C GLY A 120 -17.10 -3.04 13.03
N GLY A 121 -17.65 -1.93 13.53
CA GLY A 121 -18.36 -1.86 14.82
C GLY A 121 -17.45 -1.59 16.02
N HIS A 122 -16.14 -1.59 15.84
CA HIS A 122 -15.18 -1.36 16.91
C HIS A 122 -14.56 0.04 16.84
N LYS A 123 -14.09 0.51 18.00
CA LYS A 123 -13.35 1.78 18.13
C LYS A 123 -12.12 1.56 18.99
N VAL A 124 -11.02 2.20 18.63
CA VAL A 124 -9.75 2.17 19.38
C VAL A 124 -9.16 3.58 19.38
N ASP A 125 -8.62 3.96 20.53
CA ASP A 125 -7.76 5.12 20.70
C ASP A 125 -6.35 4.57 21.00
N PHE A 126 -5.41 4.77 20.08
CA PHE A 126 -4.04 4.28 20.24
C PHE A 126 -3.16 5.23 21.06
N GLY A 127 -3.65 6.43 21.40
CA GLY A 127 -2.82 7.47 22.01
C GLY A 127 -1.69 7.90 21.07
N GLU A 128 -0.48 7.99 21.59
CA GLU A 128 0.67 8.54 20.84
C GLU A 128 1.15 7.63 19.69
N ARG A 129 1.08 6.31 19.85
CA ARG A 129 1.67 5.35 18.90
C ARG A 129 0.64 4.33 18.43
N ILE A 130 0.50 4.20 17.11
CA ILE A 130 -0.40 3.22 16.50
C ILE A 130 0.18 1.82 16.68
N ASP A 131 -0.58 0.92 17.32
CA ASP A 131 -0.26 -0.51 17.32
C ASP A 131 -0.82 -1.17 16.06
N TRP A 132 0.03 -1.28 15.04
CA TRP A 132 -0.33 -1.88 13.76
C TRP A 132 -0.64 -3.38 13.83
N ASN A 133 -0.25 -4.07 14.91
CA ASN A 133 -0.56 -5.49 15.18
C ASN A 133 -1.52 -5.65 16.37
N TYR A 134 -2.41 -4.67 16.57
CA TYR A 134 -3.40 -4.69 17.65
C TYR A 134 -4.42 -5.84 17.52
N PHE A 135 -4.33 -6.81 18.44
CA PHE A 135 -5.24 -7.95 18.57
C PHE A 135 -5.80 -8.02 20.00
N PRO A 136 -6.93 -7.35 20.28
CA PRO A 136 -7.47 -7.28 21.65
C PRO A 136 -8.19 -8.56 22.08
N LEU A 137 -8.56 -9.42 21.13
CA LEU A 137 -9.32 -10.63 21.36
C LEU A 137 -8.44 -11.86 21.13
N LYS A 138 -8.75 -12.94 21.85
CA LYS A 138 -8.12 -14.24 21.70
C LYS A 138 -9.17 -15.31 21.40
N LEU A 139 -8.79 -16.29 20.60
CA LEU A 139 -9.55 -17.50 20.34
C LEU A 139 -9.47 -18.45 21.54
N ALA A 140 -10.33 -19.48 21.58
CA ALA A 140 -10.36 -20.48 22.65
C ALA A 140 -9.02 -21.23 22.85
N ASN A 141 -8.19 -21.31 21.81
CA ASN A 141 -6.85 -21.92 21.87
C ASN A 141 -5.75 -20.94 22.32
N GLY A 142 -6.10 -19.72 22.76
CA GLY A 142 -5.17 -18.70 23.25
C GLY A 142 -4.49 -17.87 22.16
N ASN A 143 -4.66 -18.21 20.88
CA ASN A 143 -4.12 -17.42 19.77
C ASN A 143 -4.88 -16.10 19.61
N PRO A 144 -4.23 -15.04 19.09
CA PRO A 144 -4.93 -13.79 18.76
C PRO A 144 -6.02 -14.04 17.71
N ASP A 145 -7.16 -13.37 17.87
CA ASP A 145 -8.18 -13.30 16.83
C ASP A 145 -7.72 -12.37 15.71
N THR A 146 -7.20 -12.97 14.65
CA THR A 146 -6.66 -12.23 13.51
C THR A 146 -7.72 -11.65 12.57
N GLU A 147 -9.00 -11.96 12.79
CA GLU A 147 -10.11 -11.45 11.97
C GLU A 147 -10.81 -10.25 12.61
N TYR A 148 -10.20 -9.64 13.64
CA TYR A 148 -10.70 -8.42 14.30
C TYR A 148 -10.90 -7.27 13.28
N PRO A 149 -12.13 -6.85 12.96
CA PRO A 149 -12.41 -6.02 11.77
C PRO A 149 -11.65 -4.68 11.69
N LEU A 150 -11.39 -4.04 12.83
CA LEU A 150 -10.69 -2.76 12.88
C LEU A 150 -9.24 -2.89 12.39
N ILE A 151 -8.57 -4.03 12.63
CA ILE A 151 -7.19 -4.21 12.20
C ILE A 151 -7.08 -4.29 10.67
N HIS A 152 -8.08 -4.90 10.02
CA HIS A 152 -8.20 -4.91 8.56
C HIS A 152 -8.57 -3.54 7.99
N TYR A 153 -9.24 -2.69 8.77
CA TYR A 153 -9.56 -1.33 8.34
C TYR A 153 -8.30 -0.46 8.32
N ILE A 154 -7.56 -0.40 9.43
CA ILE A 154 -6.38 0.47 9.55
C ILE A 154 -5.25 0.01 8.62
N ASN A 155 -4.96 -1.28 8.56
CA ASN A 155 -3.85 -1.81 7.73
C ASN A 155 -4.16 -1.87 6.23
N ARG A 156 -5.36 -1.45 5.79
CA ARG A 156 -5.67 -1.22 4.37
C ARG A 156 -5.65 0.25 3.99
N PHE A 157 -5.37 1.15 4.95
CA PHE A 157 -5.08 2.57 4.71
C PHE A 157 -6.15 3.32 3.91
N GLY A 158 -7.40 2.88 4.01
CA GLY A 158 -8.51 3.55 3.34
C GLY A 158 -8.72 4.97 3.86
N HIS A 159 -8.36 5.25 5.11
CA HIS A 159 -8.48 6.56 5.73
C HIS A 159 -7.48 7.58 5.18
N LEU A 160 -6.28 7.16 4.77
CA LEU A 160 -5.32 8.05 4.10
C LEU A 160 -5.90 8.62 2.80
N SER A 161 -6.47 7.77 1.94
CA SER A 161 -6.96 8.20 0.63
C SER A 161 -8.41 8.69 0.61
N LYS A 162 -9.27 8.21 1.52
CA LYS A 162 -10.71 8.57 1.53
C LYS A 162 -11.03 9.68 2.52
N THR A 163 -10.10 10.03 3.41
CA THR A 163 -10.28 11.04 4.46
C THR A 163 -9.19 12.09 4.43
N LEU A 164 -7.94 11.72 4.74
CA LEU A 164 -6.85 12.70 4.88
C LEU A 164 -6.52 13.38 3.55
N GLY A 165 -6.34 12.63 2.46
CA GLY A 165 -6.03 13.17 1.14
C GLY A 165 -7.04 14.21 0.63
N PRO A 166 -8.35 13.90 0.62
CA PRO A 166 -9.38 14.88 0.27
C PRO A 166 -9.39 16.12 1.17
N LEU A 167 -9.16 15.96 2.48
CA LEU A 167 -9.05 17.10 3.40
C LEU A 167 -7.84 17.96 3.08
N TYR A 168 -6.69 17.34 2.81
CA TYR A 168 -5.46 18.00 2.42
C TYR A 168 -5.64 18.81 1.14
N TRP A 169 -6.13 18.22 0.05
CA TRP A 169 -6.35 18.98 -1.20
C TRP A 169 -7.44 20.04 -1.09
N PHE A 170 -8.43 19.85 -0.22
CA PHE A 170 -9.47 20.86 -0.01
C PHE A 170 -8.92 22.09 0.72
N SER A 171 -8.07 21.88 1.73
CA SER A 171 -7.70 22.91 2.71
C SER A 171 -6.25 23.37 2.69
N HIS A 172 -5.37 22.57 2.08
CA HIS A 172 -3.92 22.68 2.15
C HIS A 172 -3.39 22.69 3.60
N ASP A 173 -4.14 22.11 4.54
CA ASP A 173 -3.72 21.96 5.93
C ASP A 173 -2.66 20.85 6.03
N GLU A 174 -1.41 21.26 6.18
CA GLU A 174 -0.23 20.38 6.24
C GLU A 174 -0.23 19.43 7.46
N ARG A 175 -1.12 19.62 8.46
CA ARG A 175 -1.31 18.63 9.53
C ARG A 175 -1.71 17.26 8.98
N TYR A 176 -2.54 17.22 7.93
CA TYR A 176 -2.96 15.96 7.31
C TYR A 176 -1.84 15.29 6.53
N ALA A 177 -0.94 16.07 5.92
CA ALA A 177 0.23 15.54 5.24
C ALA A 177 1.27 15.03 6.24
N LYS A 178 1.49 15.75 7.35
CA LYS A 178 2.36 15.31 8.44
C LYS A 178 1.89 13.98 9.03
N GLU A 179 0.58 13.82 9.26
CA GLU A 179 0.00 12.56 9.73
C GLU A 179 0.17 11.42 8.72
N PHE A 180 -0.13 11.67 7.45
CA PHE A 180 0.11 10.70 6.39
C PHE A 180 1.56 10.20 6.39
N VAL A 181 2.52 11.12 6.47
CA VAL A 181 3.95 10.80 6.50
C VAL A 181 4.28 9.95 7.71
N TYR A 182 3.85 10.36 8.91
CA TYR A 182 4.04 9.59 10.14
C TYR A 182 3.50 8.16 10.00
N GLU A 183 2.24 8.00 9.59
CA GLU A 183 1.61 6.70 9.50
C GLU A 183 2.33 5.77 8.51
N VAL A 184 2.69 6.24 7.31
CA VAL A 184 3.34 5.38 6.31
C VAL A 184 4.79 5.06 6.70
N THR A 185 5.52 6.00 7.31
CA THR A 185 6.90 5.73 7.75
C THR A 185 6.91 4.79 8.95
N ASP A 186 6.10 5.06 9.98
CA ASP A 186 6.04 4.19 11.16
C ASP A 186 5.55 2.80 10.79
N HIS A 187 4.57 2.67 9.88
CA HIS A 187 4.12 1.35 9.41
C HIS A 187 5.25 0.55 8.76
N VAL A 188 6.01 1.17 7.84
CA VAL A 188 7.06 0.47 7.10
C VAL A 188 8.26 0.16 7.99
N GLU A 189 8.66 1.08 8.87
CA GLU A 189 9.86 0.93 9.69
C GLU A 189 9.63 0.03 10.91
N SER A 190 8.47 0.14 11.55
CA SER A 190 8.14 -0.69 12.72
C SER A 190 7.75 -2.13 12.37
N ASN A 191 7.57 -2.45 11.08
CA ASN A 191 7.12 -3.77 10.63
C ASN A 191 8.00 -4.30 9.49
N PRO A 192 9.24 -4.76 9.77
CA PRO A 192 10.16 -5.25 8.75
C PRO A 192 9.55 -6.39 7.93
N ALA A 193 9.87 -6.40 6.63
CA ALA A 193 9.29 -7.36 5.70
C ALA A 193 9.82 -8.79 5.94
N PRO A 194 8.93 -9.78 6.16
CA PRO A 194 9.33 -11.17 6.32
C PRO A 194 9.64 -11.80 4.95
N GLU A 195 10.66 -12.67 4.92
CA GLU A 195 11.07 -13.37 3.69
C GLU A 195 10.09 -14.47 3.25
N ALA A 196 9.23 -14.93 4.16
CA ALA A 196 8.23 -15.95 3.92
C ALA A 196 6.96 -15.67 4.72
N TYR A 197 5.90 -16.42 4.43
CA TYR A 197 4.63 -16.31 5.13
C TYR A 197 4.80 -16.50 6.65
N ILE A 198 4.31 -15.53 7.42
CA ILE A 198 4.23 -15.58 8.87
C ILE A 198 2.77 -15.52 9.35
N ARG A 199 2.48 -16.16 10.47
CA ARG A 199 1.15 -16.19 11.10
C ARG A 199 1.04 -15.16 12.21
N HIS A 200 -0.20 -14.90 12.65
CA HIS A 200 -0.49 -14.07 13.84
C HIS A 200 0.08 -12.65 13.79
N THR A 201 0.11 -12.07 12.59
CA THR A 201 0.46 -10.67 12.34
C THR A 201 -0.67 -10.01 11.57
N ALA A 202 -0.94 -8.75 11.88
CA ALA A 202 -1.92 -7.97 11.16
C ALA A 202 -1.30 -7.15 10.03
N VAL A 203 -0.03 -6.78 10.11
CA VAL A 203 0.64 -6.01 9.06
C VAL A 203 1.00 -6.89 7.87
N TRP A 204 1.56 -8.06 8.15
CA TRP A 204 2.00 -9.02 7.14
C TRP A 204 1.01 -10.19 6.97
N SER A 205 -0.25 -10.02 7.38
CA SER A 205 -1.30 -10.94 6.95
C SER A 205 -1.42 -10.89 5.43
N ARG A 206 -1.79 -11.99 4.78
CA ARG A 206 -1.86 -12.06 3.31
C ARG A 206 -2.77 -10.99 2.70
N LEU A 207 -3.88 -10.68 3.37
CA LEU A 207 -4.86 -9.70 2.92
C LEU A 207 -4.39 -8.26 3.14
N THR A 208 -3.88 -7.94 4.33
CA THR A 208 -3.51 -6.56 4.70
C THR A 208 -2.14 -6.16 4.17
N ALA A 209 -1.24 -7.10 3.91
CA ALA A 209 0.03 -6.81 3.25
C ALA A 209 -0.19 -6.35 1.80
N CYS A 210 -1.18 -6.91 1.09
CA CYS A 210 -1.46 -6.57 -0.31
C CYS A 210 -2.59 -5.55 -0.50
N GLY A 211 -3.55 -5.46 0.42
CA GLY A 211 -4.69 -4.55 0.34
C GLY A 211 -4.31 -3.10 0.00
N PRO A 212 -3.26 -2.51 0.61
CA PRO A 212 -2.79 -1.17 0.29
C PRO A 212 -2.41 -0.96 -1.19
N LEU A 213 -1.87 -2.00 -1.83
CA LEU A 213 -1.42 -1.99 -3.23
C LEU A 213 -2.58 -1.98 -4.23
N THR A 214 -3.81 -2.27 -3.78
CA THR A 214 -5.01 -2.17 -4.64
C THR A 214 -5.44 -0.73 -4.92
N GLY A 215 -4.76 0.26 -4.31
CA GLY A 215 -4.85 1.65 -4.70
C GLY A 215 -4.88 2.64 -3.54
N THR A 216 -5.15 2.23 -2.31
CA THR A 216 -5.22 3.17 -1.17
C THR A 216 -3.88 3.84 -0.89
N TRP A 217 -2.77 3.09 -0.96
CA TRP A 217 -1.44 3.69 -0.87
C TRP A 217 -1.09 4.53 -2.10
N LEU A 218 -1.41 4.09 -3.32
CA LEU A 218 -1.14 4.87 -4.53
C LEU A 218 -1.91 6.19 -4.56
N ASP A 219 -3.16 6.20 -4.11
CA ASP A 219 -3.93 7.42 -3.96
C ASP A 219 -3.33 8.34 -2.91
N GLY A 220 -3.02 7.80 -1.72
CA GLY A 220 -2.40 8.58 -0.64
C GLY A 220 -1.08 9.18 -1.10
N TYR A 221 -0.23 8.36 -1.72
CA TYR A 221 1.00 8.79 -2.36
C TYR A 221 0.77 10.00 -3.28
N ASN A 222 -0.20 9.94 -4.19
CA ASN A 222 -0.47 11.05 -5.12
C ASN A 222 -1.11 12.27 -4.44
N TYR A 223 -1.94 12.08 -3.41
CA TYR A 223 -2.48 13.20 -2.64
C TYR A 223 -1.35 14.01 -1.98
N PHE A 224 -0.36 13.33 -1.42
CA PHE A 224 0.61 13.94 -0.53
C PHE A 224 2.00 14.14 -1.16
N LEU A 225 2.26 13.62 -2.36
CA LEU A 225 3.55 13.80 -3.07
C LEU A 225 4.03 15.27 -3.12
N PRO A 226 3.16 16.28 -3.36
CA PRO A 226 3.56 17.68 -3.40
C PRO A 226 3.91 18.29 -2.03
N SER A 227 3.53 17.66 -0.91
CA SER A 227 3.76 18.22 0.42
C SER A 227 5.26 18.33 0.74
N GLU A 228 5.62 19.39 1.44
CA GLU A 228 6.96 19.57 2.00
C GLU A 228 7.27 18.57 3.11
N HIS A 229 6.27 18.12 3.87
CA HIS A 229 6.45 17.11 4.92
C HIS A 229 6.74 15.72 4.36
N PHE A 230 6.32 15.42 3.13
CA PHE A 230 6.65 14.15 2.50
C PHE A 230 8.08 14.16 1.96
N THR A 231 9.05 14.27 2.87
CA THR A 231 10.48 14.46 2.57
C THR A 231 11.04 13.39 1.63
N PRO A 232 12.18 13.63 0.96
CA PRO A 232 12.86 12.60 0.16
C PRO A 232 13.12 11.27 0.91
N ALA A 233 13.40 11.34 2.22
CA ALA A 233 13.57 10.16 3.06
C ALA A 233 12.26 9.39 3.26
N ALA A 234 11.20 10.09 3.67
CA ALA A 234 9.87 9.49 3.84
C ALA A 234 9.34 8.90 2.51
N HIS A 235 9.59 9.60 1.41
CA HIS A 235 9.27 9.15 0.06
C HIS A 235 9.94 7.81 -0.27
N ALA A 236 11.24 7.70 -0.04
CA ALA A 236 11.98 6.45 -0.25
C ALA A 236 11.46 5.31 0.66
N ILE A 237 11.10 5.61 1.92
CA ILE A 237 10.50 4.63 2.84
C ILE A 237 9.17 4.08 2.29
N MET A 238 8.28 4.94 1.78
CA MET A 238 7.02 4.48 1.20
C MET A 238 7.23 3.66 -0.08
N LEU A 239 8.14 4.10 -0.96
CA LEU A 239 8.52 3.34 -2.16
C LEU A 239 9.09 1.96 -1.82
N LYS A 240 9.96 1.88 -0.80
CA LYS A 240 10.45 0.60 -0.24
C LYS A 240 9.27 -0.28 0.21
N GLY A 241 8.29 0.31 0.89
CA GLY A 241 7.07 -0.39 1.31
C GLY A 241 6.27 -0.98 0.15
N PHE A 242 6.08 -0.23 -0.96
CA PHE A 242 5.41 -0.74 -2.16
C PHE A 242 6.12 -1.99 -2.71
N ILE A 243 7.45 -1.92 -2.85
CA ILE A 243 8.26 -3.01 -3.40
C ILE A 243 8.19 -4.24 -2.50
N GLN A 244 8.42 -4.07 -1.19
CA GLN A 244 8.43 -5.17 -0.22
C GLN A 244 7.06 -5.84 -0.11
N LYS A 245 5.97 -5.07 -0.12
CA LYS A 245 4.61 -5.63 -0.10
C LYS A 245 4.26 -6.39 -1.38
N ALA A 246 4.69 -5.90 -2.55
CA ALA A 246 4.51 -6.62 -3.81
C ALA A 246 5.29 -7.95 -3.81
N ARG A 247 6.56 -7.91 -3.38
CA ARG A 247 7.39 -9.10 -3.23
C ARG A 247 6.79 -10.12 -2.25
N TYR A 248 6.29 -9.64 -1.10
CA TYR A 248 5.65 -10.50 -0.12
C TYR A 248 4.39 -11.17 -0.68
N ALA A 249 3.54 -10.44 -1.42
CA ALA A 249 2.33 -10.98 -2.03
C ALA A 249 2.63 -12.10 -3.06
N VAL A 250 3.79 -12.04 -3.73
CA VAL A 250 4.25 -13.11 -4.63
C VAL A 250 4.58 -14.39 -3.86
N VAL A 251 5.35 -14.27 -2.77
CA VAL A 251 5.87 -15.43 -2.00
C VAL A 251 4.89 -15.98 -0.96
N ALA A 252 3.88 -15.20 -0.57
CA ALA A 252 2.85 -15.59 0.39
C ALA A 252 1.44 -15.60 -0.25
N PRO A 253 1.16 -16.54 -1.20
CA PRO A 253 -0.17 -16.69 -1.79
C PRO A 253 -1.26 -16.83 -0.75
N ASP A 254 -2.35 -16.12 -0.95
CA ASP A 254 -3.65 -16.45 -0.41
C ASP A 254 -4.44 -17.35 -1.38
N ALA A 255 -5.74 -17.49 -1.14
CA ALA A 255 -6.63 -18.26 -2.00
C ALA A 255 -7.89 -17.48 -2.39
N ALA A 256 -8.57 -17.99 -3.42
CA ALA A 256 -9.86 -17.50 -3.91
C ALA A 256 -9.86 -15.97 -4.10
N ASN A 257 -10.86 -15.28 -3.54
CA ASN A 257 -11.02 -13.84 -3.67
C ASN A 257 -9.83 -13.03 -3.10
N ARG A 258 -9.19 -13.48 -2.00
CA ARG A 258 -8.04 -12.80 -1.41
C ARG A 258 -6.81 -12.91 -2.32
N TYR A 259 -6.67 -14.00 -3.08
CA TYR A 259 -5.61 -14.14 -4.07
C TYR A 259 -5.79 -13.16 -5.24
N MET A 260 -7.03 -12.94 -5.69
CA MET A 260 -7.31 -11.93 -6.73
C MET A 260 -6.88 -10.53 -6.28
N ILE A 261 -7.13 -10.17 -5.02
CA ILE A 261 -6.66 -8.90 -4.42
C ILE A 261 -5.13 -8.81 -4.45
N GLN A 262 -4.42 -9.88 -4.11
CA GLN A 262 -2.96 -9.93 -4.18
C GLN A 262 -2.46 -9.70 -5.61
N LEU A 263 -3.03 -10.42 -6.59
CA LEU A 263 -2.63 -10.29 -7.99
C LEU A 263 -2.89 -8.89 -8.53
N THR A 264 -4.04 -8.28 -8.19
CA THR A 264 -4.31 -6.87 -8.53
C THR A 264 -3.27 -5.93 -7.90
N GLY A 265 -2.93 -6.13 -6.63
CA GLY A 265 -1.91 -5.32 -5.96
C GLY A 265 -0.52 -5.42 -6.61
N ILE A 266 -0.10 -6.65 -6.95
CA ILE A 266 1.17 -6.90 -7.65
C ILE A 266 1.15 -6.22 -9.03
N TYR A 267 0.07 -6.38 -9.78
CA TYR A 267 -0.09 -5.74 -11.09
C TYR A 267 0.01 -4.22 -10.99
N ASN A 268 -0.70 -3.60 -10.04
CA ASN A 268 -0.70 -2.16 -9.86
C ASN A 268 0.69 -1.60 -9.57
N VAL A 269 1.49 -2.28 -8.75
CA VAL A 269 2.88 -1.86 -8.48
C VAL A 269 3.72 -1.93 -9.75
N GLY A 270 3.66 -3.05 -10.48
CA GLY A 270 4.39 -3.19 -11.74
C GLY A 270 3.91 -2.25 -12.85
N ALA A 271 2.62 -1.89 -12.86
CA ALA A 271 2.05 -0.96 -13.83
C ALA A 271 2.39 0.49 -13.50
N TYR A 272 2.29 0.90 -12.23
CA TYR A 272 2.46 2.29 -11.82
C TYR A 272 3.93 2.70 -11.66
N PHE A 273 4.83 1.76 -11.41
CA PHE A 273 6.27 1.98 -11.29
C PHE A 273 7.05 1.20 -12.38
N PRO A 274 6.91 1.54 -13.67
CA PRO A 274 7.61 0.85 -14.77
C PRO A 274 9.14 0.93 -14.67
N GLU A 275 9.65 1.87 -13.88
CA GLU A 275 11.06 2.11 -13.59
C GLU A 275 11.64 1.05 -12.64
N LEU A 276 10.82 0.20 -12.00
CA LEU A 276 11.32 -0.97 -11.28
C LEU A 276 11.87 -2.01 -12.25
N LYS A 277 13.00 -2.65 -11.88
CA LYS A 277 13.52 -3.81 -12.62
C LYS A 277 12.51 -4.95 -12.69
N GLN A 278 11.77 -5.18 -11.60
CA GLN A 278 10.73 -6.21 -11.49
C GLN A 278 9.36 -5.79 -12.05
N ALA A 279 9.22 -4.60 -12.64
CA ALA A 279 7.92 -4.08 -13.05
C ALA A 279 7.19 -4.99 -14.04
N GLU A 280 7.91 -5.48 -15.06
CA GLU A 280 7.36 -6.37 -16.08
C GLU A 280 7.02 -7.75 -15.52
N ASP A 281 7.95 -8.33 -14.76
CA ASP A 281 7.74 -9.60 -14.06
C ASP A 281 6.50 -9.58 -13.15
N PHE A 282 6.28 -8.49 -12.42
CA PHE A 282 5.08 -8.32 -11.58
C PHE A 282 3.80 -8.30 -12.42
N ARG A 283 3.77 -7.57 -13.53
CA ARG A 283 2.59 -7.54 -14.40
C ARG A 283 2.32 -8.90 -15.03
N GLU A 284 3.36 -9.56 -15.56
CA GLU A 284 3.24 -10.88 -16.16
C GLU A 284 2.78 -11.93 -15.12
N PHE A 285 3.37 -11.92 -13.93
CA PHE A 285 3.01 -12.83 -12.83
C PHE A 285 1.53 -12.66 -12.45
N ALA A 286 1.11 -11.41 -12.28
CA ALA A 286 -0.27 -11.10 -11.93
C ALA A 286 -1.26 -11.54 -13.02
N VAL A 287 -0.98 -11.25 -14.29
CA VAL A 287 -1.84 -11.65 -15.42
C VAL A 287 -1.95 -13.18 -15.50
N ARG A 288 -0.83 -13.90 -15.45
CA ARG A 288 -0.84 -15.38 -15.45
C ARG A 288 -1.65 -15.93 -14.27
N GLY A 289 -1.46 -15.38 -13.08
CA GLY A 289 -2.21 -15.78 -11.89
C GLY A 289 -3.72 -15.53 -12.03
N LEU A 290 -4.12 -14.39 -12.61
CA LEU A 290 -5.52 -14.05 -12.83
C LEU A 290 -6.16 -14.98 -13.86
N THR A 291 -5.48 -15.23 -14.99
CA THR A 291 -5.95 -16.16 -16.03
C THR A 291 -6.11 -17.57 -15.50
N ALA A 292 -5.26 -18.02 -14.57
CA ALA A 292 -5.39 -19.33 -13.94
C ALA A 292 -6.53 -19.43 -12.90
N CYS A 293 -7.13 -18.31 -12.49
CA CYS A 293 -8.25 -18.29 -11.54
C CYS A 293 -9.63 -18.24 -12.22
N VAL A 294 -9.68 -18.03 -13.54
CA VAL A 294 -10.90 -17.99 -14.37
C VAL A 294 -11.07 -19.32 -15.08
#